data_AF-A0A7S2CIM6-F1
#
_entry.id   AF-A0A7S2CIM6-F1
#
_cell.length_a   1.000
_cell.length_b   1.000
_cell.length_c   1.000
_cell.angle_alpha   90.00
_cell.angle_beta   90.00
_cell.angle_gamma   90.00
#
_symmetry.space_group_name_H-M   'P 1'
#
loop_
_entity.id
_entity.type
_entity.pdbx_description
1 polymer ?
#
loop_
_entity_poly.entity_id
_entity_poly.type
_entity_poly.pdbx_seq_one_letter_code
_entity_poly.pdbx_strand_id
1 'polypeptide(L)'
;VAGAVAVLNLLLMADLADYFCAIWAPMAEEGLPRCVCRRESVWEEFTPPAEGMCGQESKGDMLASIVARPREWFPQAFDDSGQALEAFQHLAPETLRLANIVLIDDERTKFHTGSGDSPQVLRYCKVARYDDMYRDQGLMMHMGGIGARSEKDYRLVKYFVDRPWKSRVDDDPVLPPLHHPEVPIEYKHPEDELPKVLLSARRLVRSKTAPPGQLAERCSELLMRARYSPSSSCLADIPQHDAL
;
A
#
# COMPACT_ATOMS: atom_id res chain seq x y z
N VAL A 1 8.33 13.43 4.60
CA VAL A 1 7.61 12.14 4.46
C VAL A 1 6.57 12.29 3.37
N ALA A 2 6.45 11.30 2.47
CA ALA A 2 5.55 11.38 1.33
C ALA A 2 4.06 11.30 1.75
N GLY A 3 3.19 12.03 1.06
CA GLY A 3 1.73 12.00 1.26
C GLY A 3 1.04 10.78 0.63
N ALA A 4 -0.25 10.62 0.91
CA ALA A 4 -1.03 9.47 0.45
C ALA A 4 -1.11 9.38 -1.08
N VAL A 5 -1.14 10.52 -1.78
CA VAL A 5 -1.10 10.57 -3.26
C VAL A 5 0.21 9.99 -3.81
N ALA A 6 1.34 10.23 -3.15
CA ALA A 6 2.61 9.65 -3.59
C ALA A 6 2.60 8.12 -3.42
N VAL A 7 2.03 7.61 -2.33
CA VAL A 7 1.83 6.18 -2.11
C VAL A 7 0.89 5.59 -3.17
N LEU A 8 -0.23 6.24 -3.45
CA LEU A 8 -1.16 5.83 -4.51
C LEU A 8 -0.47 5.73 -5.87
N ASN A 9 0.33 6.74 -6.24
CA ASN A 9 1.07 6.72 -7.50
C ASN A 9 2.03 5.52 -7.60
N LEU A 10 2.69 5.16 -6.50
CA LEU A 10 3.53 3.97 -6.45
C LEU A 10 2.71 2.69 -6.65
N LEU A 11 1.54 2.60 -6.02
CA LEU A 11 0.64 1.45 -6.15
C LEU A 11 0.06 1.33 -7.57
N LEU A 12 -0.29 2.45 -8.21
CA LEU A 12 -0.75 2.49 -9.60
C LEU A 12 0.34 2.02 -10.56
N MET A 13 1.58 2.51 -10.40
CA MET A 13 2.71 2.07 -11.23
C MET A 13 3.06 0.59 -11.04
N ALA A 14 2.73 0.02 -9.89
CA ALA A 14 2.94 -1.39 -9.57
C ALA A 14 1.75 -2.30 -9.93
N ASP A 15 0.67 -1.74 -10.48
CA ASP A 15 -0.60 -2.46 -10.74
C ASP A 15 -1.20 -3.11 -9.48
N LEU A 16 -1.02 -2.44 -8.33
CA LEU A 16 -1.50 -2.89 -7.03
C LEU A 16 -2.65 -2.05 -6.48
N ALA A 17 -2.97 -0.91 -7.09
CA ALA A 17 -3.98 0.01 -6.57
C ALA A 17 -5.35 -0.66 -6.39
N ASP A 18 -5.70 -1.62 -7.25
CA ASP A 18 -7.02 -2.24 -7.22
C ASP A 18 -7.32 -3.10 -5.99
N TYR A 19 -6.27 -3.50 -5.27
CA TYR A 19 -6.37 -4.26 -4.02
C TYR A 19 -6.64 -3.38 -2.79
N PHE A 20 -6.66 -2.04 -2.97
CA PHE A 20 -6.87 -1.09 -1.90
C PHE A 20 -8.18 -0.31 -2.11
N CYS A 21 -8.81 0.07 -1.00
CA CYS A 21 -10.00 0.93 -0.99
C CYS A 21 -9.72 2.33 -0.44
N ALA A 22 -8.67 2.47 0.35
CA ALA A 22 -8.20 3.73 0.90
C ALA A 22 -6.73 3.61 1.35
N ILE A 23 -6.06 4.76 1.41
CA ILE A 23 -4.66 4.90 1.78
C ILE A 23 -4.56 6.05 2.77
N TRP A 24 -3.87 5.82 3.88
CA TRP A 24 -3.61 6.82 4.91
C TRP A 24 -2.10 7.01 5.08
N ALA A 25 -1.68 8.27 5.05
CA ALA A 25 -0.31 8.72 5.27
C ALA A 25 -0.30 9.71 6.45
N PRO A 26 -0.45 9.25 7.71
CA PRO A 26 -0.60 10.11 8.88
C PRO A 26 0.61 11.03 9.11
N MET A 27 1.79 10.58 8.68
CA MET A 27 3.04 11.32 8.84
C MET A 27 3.34 12.26 7.66
N ALA A 28 2.39 12.51 6.75
CA ALA A 28 2.62 13.43 5.63
C ALA A 28 2.90 14.85 6.12
N GLU A 29 3.80 15.54 5.41
CA GLU A 29 4.13 16.95 5.67
C GLU A 29 2.90 17.85 5.52
N GLU A 30 2.92 18.99 6.20
CA GLU A 30 1.84 19.98 6.13
C GLU A 30 1.60 20.42 4.67
N GLY A 31 0.33 20.53 4.28
CA GLY A 31 -0.08 20.86 2.91
C GLY A 31 -0.08 19.66 1.94
N LEU A 32 0.41 18.48 2.35
CA LEU A 32 0.29 17.27 1.52
C LEU A 32 -1.00 16.49 1.85
N PRO A 33 -1.64 15.86 0.85
CA PRO A 33 -2.80 15.01 1.08
C PRO A 33 -2.44 13.83 1.98
N ARG A 34 -3.14 13.72 3.11
CA ARG A 34 -2.94 12.64 4.11
C ARG A 34 -3.73 11.40 3.80
N CYS A 35 -4.83 11.52 3.05
CA CYS A 35 -5.67 10.37 2.74
C CYS A 35 -6.22 10.42 1.33
N VAL A 36 -6.35 9.26 0.73
CA VAL A 36 -7.10 9.04 -0.51
C VAL A 36 -7.99 7.81 -0.35
N CYS A 37 -9.17 7.84 -0.96
CA CYS A 37 -10.09 6.71 -0.99
C CYS A 37 -10.57 6.46 -2.42
N ARG A 38 -10.96 5.23 -2.72
CA ARG A 38 -11.51 4.85 -4.01
C ARG A 38 -13.04 4.85 -3.94
N ARG A 39 -13.68 5.66 -4.79
CA ARG A 39 -15.12 5.60 -5.08
C ARG A 39 -15.28 5.03 -6.47
N GLU A 40 -15.91 3.86 -6.56
CA GLU A 40 -16.03 3.12 -7.82
C GLU A 40 -14.64 2.86 -8.45
N SER A 41 -14.30 3.62 -9.50
CA SER A 41 -13.02 3.55 -10.23
C SER A 41 -12.14 4.80 -10.04
N VAL A 42 -12.60 5.78 -9.26
CA VAL A 42 -11.94 7.08 -9.10
C VAL A 42 -11.33 7.19 -7.70
N TRP A 43 -10.10 7.71 -7.64
CA TRP A 43 -9.43 8.02 -6.38
C TRP A 43 -9.66 9.48 -6.02
N GLU A 44 -10.12 9.71 -4.79
CA GLU A 44 -10.45 11.02 -4.25
C GLU A 44 -9.67 11.28 -2.97
N GLU A 45 -9.20 12.52 -2.81
CA GLU A 45 -8.59 12.99 -1.57
C GLU A 45 -9.66 13.28 -0.52
N PHE A 46 -9.34 13.01 0.75
CA PHE A 46 -10.18 13.43 1.87
C PHE A 46 -9.33 13.77 3.10
N THR A 47 -9.94 14.50 4.02
CA THR A 47 -9.32 14.85 5.30
C THR A 47 -9.78 13.86 6.36
N PRO A 48 -8.87 13.08 6.98
CA PRO A 48 -9.24 12.20 8.08
C PRO A 48 -9.52 13.02 9.34
N PRO A 49 -10.09 12.41 10.38
CA PRO A 49 -10.15 13.03 11.70
C PRO A 49 -8.75 13.48 12.16
N ALA A 50 -8.65 14.71 12.67
CA ALA A 50 -7.37 15.27 13.13
C ALA A 50 -6.82 14.51 14.36
N GLU A 51 -7.73 14.08 15.24
CA GLU A 51 -7.48 13.17 16.36
C GLU A 51 -7.14 11.78 15.79
N GLY A 52 -5.95 11.24 16.09
CA GLY A 52 -5.47 9.98 15.48
C GLY A 52 -4.24 10.12 14.58
N MET A 53 -3.89 11.33 14.12
CA MET A 53 -2.89 11.52 13.06
C MET A 53 -1.70 12.41 13.45
N CYS A 54 -1.77 13.13 14.57
CA CYS A 54 -0.70 14.04 14.98
C CYS A 54 0.40 13.31 15.77
N GLY A 55 1.42 12.82 15.05
CA GLY A 55 2.83 12.73 15.46
C GLY A 55 3.25 11.78 16.59
N GLN A 56 2.36 11.37 17.51
CA GLN A 56 2.73 10.53 18.66
C GLN A 56 1.66 9.54 19.12
N GLU A 57 0.48 9.52 18.51
CA GLU A 57 -0.56 8.56 18.88
C GLU A 57 -0.18 7.15 18.43
N SER A 58 -0.45 6.16 19.29
CA SER A 58 -0.12 4.77 18.99
C SER A 58 -1.00 4.26 17.84
N LYS A 59 -0.54 3.26 17.08
CA LYS A 59 -1.41 2.61 16.08
C LYS A 59 -2.69 2.05 16.70
N GLY A 60 -2.66 1.68 17.98
CA GLY A 60 -3.85 1.28 18.74
C GLY A 60 -4.89 2.40 18.84
N ASP A 61 -4.47 3.62 19.12
CA ASP A 61 -5.37 4.79 19.22
C ASP A 61 -6.01 5.11 17.87
N MET A 62 -5.23 5.04 16.79
CA MET A 62 -5.74 5.16 15.42
C MET A 62 -6.80 4.10 15.11
N LEU A 63 -6.55 2.83 15.47
CA LEU A 63 -7.51 1.74 15.26
C LEU A 63 -8.78 1.94 16.08
N ALA A 64 -8.68 2.43 17.31
CA ALA A 64 -9.86 2.73 18.11
C ALA A 64 -10.64 3.93 17.56
N SER A 65 -9.95 4.95 17.04
CA SER A 65 -10.62 6.04 16.34
C SER A 65 -11.35 5.55 15.09
N ILE A 66 -10.78 4.58 14.35
CA ILE A 66 -11.44 3.96 13.20
C ILE A 66 -12.75 3.29 13.62
N VAL A 67 -12.71 2.51 14.70
CA VAL A 67 -13.90 1.83 15.24
C VAL A 67 -14.95 2.82 15.75
N ALA A 68 -14.51 3.91 16.40
CA ALA A 68 -15.42 4.92 16.93
C ALA A 68 -16.08 5.78 15.84
N ARG A 69 -15.37 6.04 14.73
CA ARG A 69 -15.80 6.98 13.67
C ARG A 69 -15.57 6.42 12.27
N PRO A 70 -16.13 5.24 11.92
CA PRO A 70 -15.85 4.61 10.63
C PRO A 70 -16.22 5.49 9.43
N ARG A 71 -17.27 6.32 9.56
CA ARG A 71 -17.72 7.25 8.51
C ARG A 71 -16.66 8.28 8.10
N GLU A 72 -15.88 8.75 9.07
CA GLU A 72 -14.85 9.77 8.81
C GLU A 72 -13.55 9.14 8.27
N TRP A 73 -13.28 7.88 8.63
CA TRP A 73 -12.12 7.13 8.15
C TRP A 73 -12.33 6.47 6.79
N PHE A 74 -13.59 6.15 6.45
CA PHE A 74 -14.00 5.48 5.21
C PHE A 74 -15.23 6.16 4.59
N PRO A 75 -15.13 7.43 4.16
CA PRO A 75 -16.28 8.17 3.63
C PRO A 75 -16.94 7.49 2.41
N GLN A 76 -16.17 6.75 1.61
CA GLN A 76 -16.65 5.98 0.46
C GLN A 76 -17.57 4.81 0.85
N ALA A 77 -17.52 4.34 2.10
CA ALA A 77 -18.35 3.25 2.59
C ALA A 77 -19.77 3.71 2.97
N PHE A 78 -20.00 5.02 3.08
CA PHE A 78 -21.24 5.60 3.61
C PHE A 78 -21.83 6.66 2.68
N ASP A 79 -21.48 6.60 1.40
CA ASP A 79 -22.07 7.47 0.40
C ASP A 79 -23.57 7.16 0.24
N ASP A 80 -24.38 8.21 0.15
CA ASP A 80 -25.84 8.11 -0.01
C ASP A 80 -26.24 7.64 -1.42
N SER A 81 -25.27 7.46 -2.31
CA SER A 81 -25.46 6.90 -3.66
C SER A 81 -26.04 5.48 -3.67
N GLY A 82 -26.09 4.80 -2.51
CA GLY A 82 -26.67 3.46 -2.36
C GLY A 82 -25.82 2.35 -2.99
N GLN A 83 -24.65 2.70 -3.55
CA GLN A 83 -23.67 1.77 -4.11
C GLN A 83 -22.52 1.50 -3.14
N ALA A 84 -22.79 1.48 -1.84
CA ALA A 84 -21.80 1.01 -0.88
C ALA A 84 -21.40 -0.41 -1.31
N LEU A 85 -20.13 -0.55 -1.74
CA LEU A 85 -19.58 -1.82 -2.18
C LEU A 85 -19.92 -2.87 -1.12
N GLU A 86 -20.34 -4.08 -1.51
CA GLU A 86 -20.62 -5.16 -0.55
C GLU A 86 -19.44 -5.38 0.42
N ALA A 87 -18.22 -5.10 -0.05
CA ALA A 87 -16.99 -5.13 0.74
C ALA A 87 -17.00 -4.23 1.99
N PHE A 88 -17.84 -3.19 2.04
CA PHE A 88 -17.91 -2.24 3.16
C PHE A 88 -19.05 -2.53 4.14
N GLN A 89 -19.88 -3.55 3.91
CA GLN A 89 -20.98 -3.89 4.83
C GLN A 89 -20.46 -4.18 6.26
N HIS A 90 -19.23 -4.69 6.38
CA HIS A 90 -18.57 -4.97 7.66
C HIS A 90 -17.93 -3.75 8.34
N LEU A 91 -17.96 -2.58 7.70
CA LEU A 91 -17.52 -1.31 8.28
C LEU A 91 -18.66 -0.57 8.98
N ALA A 92 -19.89 -1.10 8.96
CA ALA A 92 -21.02 -0.49 9.65
C ALA A 92 -20.70 -0.33 11.15
N PRO A 93 -21.04 0.81 11.78
CA PRO A 93 -20.70 1.12 13.18
C PRO A 93 -21.08 0.03 14.18
N GLU A 94 -22.15 -0.73 13.91
CA GLU A 94 -22.67 -1.79 14.76
C GLU A 94 -21.84 -3.08 14.67
N THR A 95 -21.11 -3.25 13.57
CA THR A 95 -20.37 -4.47 13.20
C THR A 95 -18.86 -4.31 13.31
N LEU A 96 -18.33 -3.12 13.06
CA LEU A 96 -16.89 -2.87 13.13
C LEU A 96 -16.44 -2.88 14.59
N ARG A 97 -15.49 -3.78 14.89
CA ARG A 97 -14.92 -3.96 16.23
C ARG A 97 -13.40 -4.07 16.09
N LEU A 98 -12.66 -3.76 17.13
CA LEU A 98 -11.19 -3.96 17.14
C LEU A 98 -10.81 -5.42 16.85
N ALA A 99 -11.62 -6.39 17.30
CA ALA A 99 -11.43 -7.81 17.00
C ALA A 99 -11.62 -8.17 15.51
N ASN A 100 -12.22 -7.29 14.71
CA ASN A 100 -12.40 -7.48 13.27
C ASN A 100 -11.30 -6.81 12.45
N ILE A 101 -10.40 -6.06 13.08
CA ILE A 101 -9.27 -5.41 12.42
C ILE A 101 -7.99 -6.21 12.71
N VAL A 102 -7.19 -6.45 11.68
CA VAL A 102 -5.86 -7.07 11.83
C VAL A 102 -4.78 -6.04 11.53
N LEU A 103 -3.92 -5.78 12.51
CA LEU A 103 -2.77 -4.90 12.33
C LEU A 103 -1.58 -5.68 11.76
N ILE A 104 -1.12 -5.31 10.57
CA ILE A 104 0.05 -5.92 9.94
C ILE A 104 1.21 -4.93 10.02
N ASP A 105 2.32 -5.33 10.63
CA ASP A 105 3.48 -4.45 10.90
C ASP A 105 4.79 -5.24 11.01
N ASP A 106 5.91 -4.58 10.75
CA ASP A 106 7.26 -5.13 10.93
C ASP A 106 7.82 -4.90 12.35
N GLU A 107 7.33 -3.88 13.05
CA GLU A 107 7.84 -3.46 14.34
C GLU A 107 6.99 -3.96 15.51
N ARG A 108 7.58 -4.80 16.39
CA ARG A 108 6.86 -5.37 17.54
C ARG A 108 6.37 -4.32 18.54
N THR A 109 7.09 -3.22 18.65
CA THR A 109 6.74 -2.09 19.53
C THR A 109 5.44 -1.41 19.11
N LYS A 110 5.04 -1.51 17.84
CA LYS A 110 3.80 -0.92 17.32
C LYS A 110 2.54 -1.68 17.71
N PHE A 111 2.67 -2.91 18.20
CA PHE A 111 1.54 -3.72 18.71
C PHE A 111 1.23 -3.46 20.19
N HIS A 112 2.16 -2.84 20.91
CA HIS A 112 2.00 -2.55 22.32
C HIS A 112 1.51 -1.13 22.46
N THR A 113 0.49 -0.97 23.29
CA THR A 113 0.01 0.35 23.64
C THR A 113 0.78 0.83 24.88
N GLY A 114 1.38 2.02 24.79
CA GLY A 114 2.35 2.49 25.79
C GLY A 114 1.71 2.95 27.11
N SER A 115 0.40 3.19 27.11
CA SER A 115 -0.38 3.62 28.28
C SER A 115 -1.39 2.53 28.66
N GLY A 116 -1.63 2.33 29.96
CA GLY A 116 -2.60 1.33 30.43
C GLY A 116 -4.04 1.55 29.93
N ASP A 117 -4.34 2.76 29.45
CA ASP A 117 -5.67 3.16 28.98
C ASP A 117 -5.85 3.03 27.47
N SER A 118 -4.78 2.76 26.71
CA SER A 118 -4.88 2.66 25.26
C SER A 118 -5.42 1.29 24.83
N PRO A 119 -6.28 1.25 23.80
CA PRO A 119 -7.02 0.07 23.42
C PRO A 119 -6.10 -1.02 22.87
N GLN A 120 -6.18 -2.22 23.44
CA GLN A 120 -5.33 -3.34 23.05
C GLN A 120 -5.63 -3.81 21.62
N VAL A 121 -4.59 -3.91 20.79
CA VAL A 121 -4.68 -4.52 19.46
C VAL A 121 -4.82 -6.04 19.64
N LEU A 122 -6.01 -6.58 19.35
CA LEU A 122 -6.34 -7.98 19.60
C LEU A 122 -5.82 -8.94 18.53
N ARG A 123 -5.71 -8.45 17.29
CA ARG A 123 -5.24 -9.25 16.15
C ARG A 123 -4.14 -8.48 15.43
N TYR A 124 -2.98 -9.11 15.35
CA TYR A 124 -1.86 -8.57 14.61
C TYR A 124 -1.09 -9.67 13.89
N CYS A 125 -0.44 -9.30 12.81
CA CYS A 125 0.48 -10.13 12.05
C CYS A 125 1.82 -9.40 11.99
N LYS A 126 2.86 -10.02 12.55
CA LYS A 126 4.21 -9.49 12.41
C LYS A 126 4.79 -9.97 11.09
N VAL A 127 5.12 -9.05 10.21
CA VAL A 127 5.86 -9.36 8.98
C VAL A 127 7.34 -9.17 9.25
N ALA A 128 8.17 -10.14 8.85
CA ALA A 128 9.61 -9.98 8.98
C ALA A 128 10.11 -9.03 7.89
N ARG A 129 10.99 -8.08 8.23
CA ARG A 129 11.79 -7.36 7.24
C ARG A 129 13.17 -7.93 7.23
N TYR A 130 13.68 -8.16 6.03
CA TYR A 130 15.02 -8.68 5.81
C TYR A 130 15.88 -7.68 5.02
N ASP A 131 15.54 -6.39 5.14
CA ASP A 131 16.32 -5.31 4.55
C ASP A 131 17.38 -4.88 5.57
N ASP A 132 18.58 -5.47 5.48
CA ASP A 132 19.68 -5.16 6.39
C ASP A 132 21.04 -5.22 5.69
N MET A 133 22.06 -4.71 6.37
CA MET A 133 23.47 -4.82 6.00
C MET A 133 24.01 -6.18 6.43
N TYR A 134 24.21 -7.08 5.46
CA TYR A 134 24.79 -8.39 5.73
C TYR A 134 26.30 -8.39 5.50
N ARG A 135 27.02 -9.08 6.38
CA ARG A 135 28.48 -9.25 6.27
C ARG A 135 28.82 -9.85 4.92
N ASP A 136 29.73 -9.21 4.20
CA ASP A 136 30.24 -9.60 2.87
C ASP A 136 29.20 -9.61 1.72
N GLN A 137 27.94 -9.25 1.98
CA GLN A 137 26.86 -9.16 0.97
C GLN A 137 26.31 -7.75 0.78
N GLY A 138 26.63 -6.82 1.69
CA GLY A 138 26.17 -5.43 1.62
C GLY A 138 24.71 -5.27 2.02
N LEU A 139 24.08 -4.17 1.58
CA LEU A 139 22.66 -3.90 1.85
C LEU A 139 21.79 -4.83 1.00
N MET A 140 21.16 -5.81 1.64
CA MET A 140 20.21 -6.68 0.95
C MET A 140 18.79 -6.15 1.10
N MET A 141 18.36 -5.24 0.23
CA MET A 141 16.95 -4.79 0.17
C MET A 141 16.03 -5.82 -0.51
N HIS A 142 16.54 -7.04 -0.69
CA HIS A 142 15.96 -8.06 -1.55
C HIS A 142 15.93 -9.46 -0.92
N MET A 143 15.90 -9.58 0.39
CA MET A 143 15.54 -10.86 1.01
C MET A 143 14.03 -10.95 1.24
N GLY A 144 13.39 -9.83 1.60
CA GLY A 144 11.93 -9.65 1.71
C GLY A 144 11.21 -10.56 2.71
N GLY A 145 10.11 -10.05 3.25
CA GLY A 145 9.27 -10.74 4.23
C GLY A 145 8.11 -11.52 3.62
N ILE A 146 7.51 -12.40 4.42
CA ILE A 146 6.15 -12.87 4.16
C ILE A 146 5.25 -11.63 4.00
N GLY A 147 4.63 -11.52 2.83
CA GLY A 147 3.73 -10.44 2.41
C GLY A 147 4.31 -9.48 1.38
N ALA A 148 5.60 -9.57 1.03
CA ALA A 148 6.29 -8.46 0.35
C ALA A 148 6.63 -8.69 -1.13
N ARG A 149 6.44 -9.89 -1.71
CA ARG A 149 7.07 -10.24 -3.00
C ARG A 149 6.18 -10.88 -4.04
N SER A 150 5.25 -11.71 -3.59
CA SER A 150 4.47 -12.52 -4.51
C SER A 150 2.99 -12.51 -4.13
N GLU A 151 2.15 -12.82 -5.10
CA GLU A 151 0.74 -13.08 -4.83
C GLU A 151 0.55 -14.21 -3.81
N LYS A 152 1.44 -15.23 -3.84
CA LYS A 152 1.48 -16.30 -2.85
C LYS A 152 1.66 -15.77 -1.43
N ASP A 153 2.52 -14.77 -1.25
CA ASP A 153 2.75 -14.13 0.04
C ASP A 153 1.51 -13.39 0.55
N TYR A 154 0.86 -12.60 -0.32
CA TYR A 154 -0.39 -11.93 0.02
C TYR A 154 -1.47 -12.95 0.41
N ARG A 155 -1.59 -14.04 -0.34
CA ARG A 155 -2.52 -15.14 -0.03
C ARG A 155 -2.22 -15.80 1.30
N LEU A 156 -0.95 -15.95 1.67
CA LEU A 156 -0.56 -16.48 2.96
C LEU A 156 -0.98 -15.53 4.09
N VAL A 157 -0.75 -14.23 3.93
CA VAL A 157 -1.22 -13.20 4.89
C VAL A 157 -2.76 -13.24 4.98
N LYS A 158 -3.46 -13.27 3.85
CA LYS A 158 -4.92 -13.37 3.81
C LYS A 158 -5.42 -14.65 4.48
N TYR A 159 -4.80 -15.79 4.20
CA TYR A 159 -5.14 -17.07 4.82
C TYR A 159 -4.98 -17.03 6.33
N PHE A 160 -3.89 -16.44 6.82
CA PHE A 160 -3.67 -16.22 8.25
C PHE A 160 -4.73 -15.29 8.85
N VAL A 161 -5.09 -14.20 8.15
CA VAL A 161 -6.14 -13.28 8.59
C VAL A 161 -7.49 -13.98 8.67
N ASP A 162 -7.86 -14.76 7.66
CA ASP A 162 -9.18 -15.42 7.61
C ASP A 162 -9.27 -16.61 8.57
N ARG A 163 -8.16 -17.33 8.78
CA ARG A 163 -8.13 -18.62 9.50
C ARG A 163 -6.90 -18.72 10.41
N PRO A 164 -6.72 -17.81 11.38
CA PRO A 164 -5.51 -17.80 12.22
C PRO A 164 -5.33 -19.11 13.00
N TRP A 165 -6.44 -19.79 13.37
CA TRP A 165 -6.41 -21.08 14.07
C TRP A 165 -5.83 -22.24 13.26
N LYS A 166 -5.68 -22.09 11.93
CA LYS A 166 -5.03 -23.07 11.04
C LYS A 166 -3.52 -22.89 10.94
N SER A 167 -2.98 -21.77 11.42
CA SER A 167 -1.54 -21.47 11.35
C SER A 167 -0.88 -21.74 12.71
N ARG A 168 -0.99 -22.98 13.20
CA ARG A 168 -0.34 -23.40 14.45
C ARG A 168 1.14 -23.70 14.17
N VAL A 169 1.98 -23.53 15.18
CA VAL A 169 3.46 -23.50 15.07
C VAL A 169 4.06 -24.75 14.38
N ASP A 170 3.35 -25.88 14.40
CA ASP A 170 3.84 -27.16 13.89
C ASP A 170 3.25 -27.60 12.53
N ASP A 171 2.32 -26.82 11.96
CA ASP A 171 1.66 -27.16 10.70
C ASP A 171 2.04 -26.14 9.61
N ASP A 172 2.76 -26.58 8.57
CA ASP A 172 2.91 -25.77 7.36
C ASP A 172 1.52 -25.58 6.72
N PRO A 173 1.06 -24.33 6.50
CA PRO A 173 -0.27 -24.10 5.98
C PRO A 173 -0.35 -24.60 4.54
N VAL A 174 -1.13 -25.66 4.32
CA VAL A 174 -1.49 -26.10 2.97
C VAL A 174 -2.45 -25.08 2.38
N LEU A 175 -1.92 -24.19 1.53
CA LEU A 175 -2.73 -23.21 0.81
C LEU A 175 -3.63 -23.93 -0.21
N PRO A 176 -4.90 -23.52 -0.36
CA PRO A 176 -5.75 -24.07 -1.41
C PRO A 176 -5.14 -23.81 -2.80
N PRO A 177 -5.32 -24.74 -3.76
CA PRO A 177 -4.75 -24.61 -5.10
C PRO A 177 -5.13 -23.29 -5.79
N LEU A 178 -4.20 -22.76 -6.56
CA LEU A 178 -4.43 -21.65 -7.49
C LEU A 178 -5.42 -22.10 -8.57
N HIS A 179 -6.66 -21.59 -8.57
CA HIS A 179 -7.60 -21.76 -9.69
C HIS A 179 -7.41 -20.72 -10.82
N HIS A 180 -6.48 -19.78 -10.64
CA HIS A 180 -6.08 -18.86 -11.70
C HIS A 180 -4.85 -19.43 -12.40
N PRO A 181 -4.76 -19.31 -13.75
CA PRO A 181 -3.52 -19.64 -14.45
C PRO A 181 -2.41 -18.86 -13.76
N GLU A 182 -1.37 -19.55 -13.32
CA GLU A 182 -0.14 -18.91 -12.86
C GLU A 182 0.37 -18.07 -14.03
N VAL A 183 0.03 -16.78 -14.06
CA VAL A 183 0.73 -15.84 -14.91
C VAL A 183 2.11 -15.75 -14.27
N PRO A 184 3.18 -16.25 -14.90
CA PRO A 184 4.50 -16.10 -14.36
C PRO A 184 4.71 -14.60 -14.24
N ILE A 185 4.78 -14.08 -13.01
CA ILE A 185 5.22 -12.72 -12.78
C ILE A 185 6.71 -12.76 -13.09
N GLU A 186 7.06 -12.56 -14.36
CA GLU A 186 8.43 -12.41 -14.79
C GLU A 186 8.95 -11.16 -14.09
N TYR A 187 9.71 -11.37 -13.02
CA TYR A 187 10.36 -10.29 -12.32
C TYR A 187 11.45 -9.75 -13.23
N LYS A 188 11.14 -8.66 -13.93
CA LYS A 188 12.17 -7.91 -14.62
C LYS A 188 12.89 -7.08 -13.58
N HIS A 189 14.22 -7.17 -13.57
CA HIS A 189 15.00 -6.36 -12.64
C HIS A 189 14.64 -4.89 -12.87
N PRO A 190 14.47 -4.05 -11.83
CA PRO A 190 14.12 -2.64 -12.01
C PRO A 190 15.10 -1.90 -12.94
N GLU A 191 16.35 -2.37 -13.03
CA GLU A 191 17.33 -1.80 -13.95
C GLU A 191 17.13 -2.21 -15.41
N ASP A 192 16.39 -3.30 -15.66
CA ASP A 192 16.08 -3.82 -16.99
C ASP A 192 14.84 -3.15 -17.62
N GLU A 193 13.92 -2.62 -16.81
CA GLU A 193 12.67 -2.00 -17.28
C GLU A 193 12.53 -0.51 -17.05
N LEU A 194 13.31 0.10 -16.15
CA LEU A 194 13.20 1.55 -15.96
C LEU A 194 13.62 2.25 -17.25
N PRO A 195 12.74 3.08 -17.88
CA PRO A 195 13.13 3.93 -18.98
C PRO A 195 14.41 4.67 -18.60
N LYS A 196 15.38 4.78 -19.51
CA LYS A 196 16.69 5.43 -19.26
C LYS A 196 16.56 6.77 -18.53
N VAL A 197 15.44 7.47 -18.72
CA VAL A 197 15.04 8.70 -18.03
C VAL A 197 14.85 8.52 -16.52
N LEU A 198 14.18 7.46 -16.04
CA LEU A 198 14.01 7.18 -14.60
C LEU A 198 15.30 6.71 -13.92
N LEU A 199 16.14 5.95 -14.64
CA LEU A 199 17.50 5.61 -14.18
C LEU A 199 18.35 6.88 -14.04
N SER A 200 18.20 7.83 -14.97
CA SER A 200 18.90 9.12 -14.92
C SER A 200 18.41 9.98 -13.76
N ALA A 201 17.10 10.03 -13.49
CA ALA A 201 16.54 10.74 -12.34
C ALA A 201 17.02 10.13 -11.01
N ARG A 202 17.04 8.79 -10.88
CA ARG A 202 17.60 8.11 -9.70
C ARG A 202 19.07 8.41 -9.47
N ARG A 203 19.90 8.41 -10.53
CA ARG A 203 21.32 8.79 -10.44
C ARG A 203 21.49 10.24 -10.02
N LEU A 204 20.62 11.14 -10.50
CA LEU A 204 20.64 12.55 -10.14
C LEU A 204 20.30 12.77 -8.66
N VAL A 205 19.29 12.09 -8.13
CA VAL A 205 18.93 12.14 -6.70
C VAL A 205 20.04 11.61 -5.80
N ARG A 206 20.81 10.61 -6.25
CA ARG A 206 21.95 10.05 -5.51
C ARG A 206 23.23 10.88 -5.60
N SER A 207 23.29 11.86 -6.51
CA SER A 207 24.44 12.73 -6.68
C SER A 207 24.48 13.79 -5.56
N LYS A 208 25.47 13.69 -4.66
CA LYS A 208 25.68 14.61 -3.53
C LYS A 208 26.08 16.04 -3.93
N THR A 209 26.24 16.33 -5.21
CA THR A 209 26.84 17.59 -5.70
C THR A 209 25.84 18.64 -6.14
N ALA A 210 24.53 18.36 -6.14
CA ALA A 210 23.51 19.31 -6.57
C ALA A 210 22.81 20.01 -5.38
N PRO A 211 22.57 21.33 -5.43
CA PRO A 211 21.81 22.04 -4.41
C PRO A 211 20.39 21.48 -4.28
N PRO A 212 19.82 21.35 -3.06
CA PRO A 212 18.51 20.72 -2.84
C PRO A 212 17.36 21.28 -3.69
N GLY A 213 17.34 22.60 -3.92
CA GLY A 213 16.29 23.26 -4.72
C GLY A 213 16.32 22.88 -6.21
N GLN A 214 17.49 22.61 -6.77
CA GLN A 214 17.64 22.27 -8.20
C GLN A 214 17.37 20.79 -8.49
N LEU A 215 17.47 19.92 -7.47
CA LEU A 215 17.20 18.49 -7.61
C LEU A 215 15.71 18.21 -7.84
N ALA A 216 14.84 18.90 -7.10
CA ALA A 216 13.40 18.74 -7.23
C ALA A 216 12.90 19.18 -8.61
N GLU A 217 13.35 20.34 -9.10
CA GLU A 217 12.98 20.89 -10.40
C GLU A 217 13.42 19.97 -11.55
N ARG A 218 14.68 19.49 -11.51
CA ARG A 218 15.22 18.59 -12.54
C ARG A 218 14.58 17.20 -12.53
N CYS A 219 14.20 16.68 -11.36
CA CYS A 219 13.45 15.43 -11.27
C CYS A 219 12.04 15.60 -11.85
N SER A 220 11.37 16.71 -11.52
CA SER A 220 10.05 17.04 -12.04
C SER A 220 10.07 17.17 -13.56
N GLU A 221 11.07 17.86 -14.12
CA GLU A 221 11.24 18.02 -15.57
C GLU A 221 11.48 16.68 -16.28
N LEU A 222 12.30 15.79 -15.73
CA LEU A 222 12.55 14.45 -16.28
C LEU A 222 11.29 13.57 -16.27
N LEU A 223 10.50 13.63 -15.19
CA LEU A 223 9.24 12.91 -15.08
C LEU A 223 8.20 13.45 -16.07
N MET A 224 8.14 14.76 -16.28
CA MET A 224 7.26 15.36 -17.28
C MET A 224 7.69 14.97 -18.70
N ARG A 225 8.98 14.98 -19.02
CA ARG A 225 9.47 14.50 -20.33
C ARG A 225 9.17 13.03 -20.58
N ALA A 226 9.22 12.18 -19.55
CA ALA A 226 8.83 10.77 -19.68
C ALA A 226 7.33 10.62 -19.98
N ARG A 227 6.47 11.47 -19.43
CA ARG A 227 5.02 11.45 -19.68
C ARG A 227 4.61 11.95 -21.07
N TYR A 228 5.38 12.87 -21.65
CA TYR A 228 5.05 13.52 -22.92
C TYR A 228 5.97 13.14 -24.09
N SER A 229 6.80 12.11 -23.94
CA SER A 229 7.62 11.61 -25.06
C SER A 229 6.71 10.91 -26.08
N PRO A 230 6.66 11.35 -27.36
CA PRO A 230 5.75 10.80 -28.38
C PRO A 230 6.09 9.36 -28.83
N SER A 231 7.03 8.68 -28.17
CA SER A 231 7.57 7.37 -28.59
C SER A 231 6.81 6.16 -28.02
N SER A 232 5.55 6.32 -27.59
CA SER A 232 4.68 5.20 -27.18
C SER A 232 3.51 5.02 -28.17
N SER A 233 3.81 4.96 -29.46
CA SER A 233 2.88 4.44 -30.47
C SER A 233 3.00 2.91 -30.53
N CYS A 234 2.42 2.21 -29.55
CA CYS A 234 2.27 0.74 -29.58
C CYS A 234 0.78 0.33 -29.48
N LEU A 235 -0.12 1.16 -30.00
CA LEU A 235 -1.55 0.82 -30.15
C LEU A 235 -2.04 1.31 -31.52
N ALA A 236 -1.61 0.63 -32.58
CA ALA A 236 -2.29 0.60 -33.85
C ALA A 236 -2.04 -0.78 -34.45
N ASP A 237 -3.03 -1.67 -34.28
CA ASP A 237 -3.43 -2.76 -35.17
C ASP A 237 -4.34 -3.72 -34.39
N ILE A 238 -5.60 -3.31 -34.20
CA ILE A 238 -6.68 -4.24 -33.91
C ILE A 238 -7.38 -4.50 -35.25
N PRO A 239 -7.32 -5.71 -35.83
CA PRO A 239 -8.08 -6.03 -37.03
C PRO A 239 -9.57 -6.01 -36.69
N GLN A 240 -10.33 -5.21 -37.43
CA GLN A 240 -11.79 -5.24 -37.42
C GLN A 240 -12.23 -6.62 -37.93
N HIS A 241 -12.83 -7.43 -37.05
CA HIS A 241 -13.55 -8.62 -37.47
C HIS A 241 -14.93 -8.20 -37.98
N ASP A 242 -15.15 -8.45 -39.26
CA ASP A 242 -16.44 -8.31 -39.93
C ASP A 242 -17.49 -9.20 -39.27
N ALA A 243 -18.68 -8.62 -39.10
CA ALA A 243 -19.88 -9.28 -38.62
C ALA A 243 -20.41 -10.28 -39.67
N LEU A 244 -20.79 -11.47 -39.18
CA LEU A 244 -21.80 -12.34 -39.77
C LEU A 244 -22.77 -12.77 -38.67
#